data_AF-A0AAZ1XM16-F1
#
_entry.id   AF-A0AAZ1XM16-F1
#
_cell.length_a   1.000
_cell.length_b   1.000
_cell.length_c   1.000
_cell.angle_alpha   90.00
_cell.angle_beta   90.00
_cell.angle_gamma   90.00
#
_symmetry.space_group_name_H-M   'P 1'
#
loop_
_entity.id
_entity.type
_entity.pdbx_description
1 polymer ?
#
loop_
_entity_poly.entity_id
_entity_poly.type
_entity_poly.pdbx_seq_one_letter_code
_entity_poly.pdbx_strand_id
1 'polypeptide(L)'
;MCFTPLARPHATVTDVWSSTTEVLEGRSCCMVLLNYLARKHTESGLVAGITISVPWDAHKSSDSMEEPLNWLLFNRHITRCLHRAVTRHRKILEKVVDVDYVLKARTIREFDERYTSLIFGYNSCMDYYRDASPGKKLPSTAVPILCLNAADDPFSPQTAFPVSVVQDLPNVALVLTSHGGHIAFLQGFFPLGESYMERLFGQFVHAVFEHQEEMKRACGIKEEQMKD
;
A
#
# COMPACT_ATOMS: atom_id res chain seq x y z
N MET A 1 4.58 -40.36 7.93
CA MET A 1 5.34 -39.73 9.03
C MET A 1 4.94 -38.27 9.09
N CYS A 2 4.17 -37.89 10.12
CA CYS A 2 3.80 -36.51 10.39
C CYS A 2 5.04 -35.68 10.72
N PHE A 3 5.24 -34.57 10.03
CA PHE A 3 6.07 -33.48 10.52
C PHE A 3 5.15 -32.37 11.02
N THR A 4 4.98 -32.32 12.34
CA THR A 4 4.49 -31.17 13.08
C THR A 4 5.57 -30.08 13.06
N PRO A 5 5.25 -28.81 12.75
CA PRO A 5 6.14 -27.70 13.05
C PRO A 5 6.00 -27.36 14.54
N LEU A 6 7.13 -27.40 15.27
CA LEU A 6 7.24 -26.85 16.62
C LEU A 6 6.84 -25.37 16.60
N ALA A 7 5.77 -25.03 17.30
CA ALA A 7 5.46 -23.66 17.68
C ALA A 7 6.58 -23.15 18.61
N ARG A 8 7.29 -22.10 18.19
CA ARG A 8 8.09 -21.29 19.12
C ARG A 8 7.13 -20.29 19.79
N PRO A 9 6.92 -20.35 21.11
CA PRO A 9 6.19 -19.32 21.82
C PRO A 9 7.11 -18.09 21.93
N HIS A 10 6.53 -16.90 21.72
CA HIS A 10 7.18 -15.58 21.80
C HIS A 10 7.92 -15.08 20.54
N ALA A 11 7.26 -15.10 19.39
CA ALA A 11 7.52 -14.09 18.36
C ALA A 11 6.57 -12.91 18.65
N THR A 12 7.10 -11.77 19.08
CA THR A 12 6.31 -10.54 19.20
C THR A 12 5.99 -10.00 17.79
N VAL A 13 4.90 -9.23 17.66
CA VAL A 13 4.42 -8.62 16.40
C VAL A 13 5.55 -7.90 15.63
N THR A 14 6.57 -7.43 16.34
CA THR A 14 7.79 -6.80 15.81
C THR A 14 8.68 -7.74 14.98
N ASP A 15 8.73 -9.03 15.31
CA ASP A 15 9.68 -9.99 14.72
C ASP A 15 9.19 -10.55 13.39
N VAL A 16 7.88 -10.65 13.22
CA VAL A 16 7.23 -10.94 11.94
C VAL A 16 7.39 -9.75 10.98
N TRP A 17 7.45 -8.53 11.53
CA TRP A 17 7.63 -7.31 10.74
C TRP A 17 9.03 -7.23 10.14
N SER A 18 10.10 -7.48 10.90
CA SER A 18 11.49 -7.39 10.43
C SER A 18 11.80 -8.28 9.22
N SER A 19 11.30 -9.51 9.19
CA SER A 19 11.59 -10.48 8.12
C SER A 19 10.74 -10.26 6.86
N THR A 20 9.57 -9.64 6.99
CA THR A 20 8.73 -9.25 5.85
C THR A 20 9.17 -7.90 5.25
N THR A 21 9.86 -7.07 6.05
CA THR A 21 10.34 -5.73 5.63
C THR A 21 11.41 -5.82 4.53
N GLU A 22 12.36 -6.77 4.59
CA GLU A 22 13.41 -6.88 3.56
C GLU A 22 12.90 -7.27 2.15
N VAL A 23 11.71 -7.87 2.04
CA VAL A 23 11.08 -8.22 0.75
C VAL A 23 9.98 -7.22 0.35
N LEU A 24 9.39 -6.52 1.32
CA LEU A 24 8.35 -5.49 1.10
C LEU A 24 8.89 -4.05 1.02
N GLU A 25 10.19 -3.84 1.19
CA GLU A 25 10.90 -2.55 1.12
C GLU A 25 10.74 -1.78 -0.22
N GLY A 26 9.99 -2.31 -1.19
CA GLY A 26 9.79 -1.68 -2.50
C GLY A 26 8.34 -1.45 -2.95
N ARG A 27 7.28 -1.84 -2.20
CA ARG A 27 5.90 -1.68 -2.67
C ARG A 27 4.92 -1.35 -1.54
N SER A 28 4.15 -0.29 -1.73
CA SER A 28 3.17 0.28 -0.80
C SER A 28 2.31 -0.78 -0.11
N CYS A 29 2.64 -1.10 1.15
CA CYS A 29 1.87 -2.01 2.01
C CYS A 29 0.38 -1.64 2.07
N CYS A 30 0.07 -0.36 1.89
CA CYS A 30 -1.29 0.16 1.84
C CYS A 30 -2.10 -0.38 0.65
N MET A 31 -1.52 -0.51 -0.55
CA MET A 31 -2.25 -1.09 -1.69
C MET A 31 -2.58 -2.55 -1.43
N VAL A 32 -1.65 -3.30 -0.83
CA VAL A 32 -1.85 -4.70 -0.49
C VAL A 32 -2.96 -4.84 0.54
N LEU A 33 -2.97 -4.00 1.59
CA LEU A 33 -4.02 -3.97 2.59
C LEU A 33 -5.40 -3.72 1.97
N LEU A 34 -5.54 -2.70 1.13
CA LEU A 34 -6.81 -2.37 0.51
C LEU A 34 -7.29 -3.46 -0.45
N ASN A 35 -6.38 -4.03 -1.26
CA ASN A 35 -6.72 -5.16 -2.13
C ASN A 35 -7.11 -6.41 -1.31
N TYR A 36 -6.45 -6.65 -0.18
CA TYR A 36 -6.80 -7.75 0.72
C TYR A 36 -8.20 -7.56 1.32
N LEU A 37 -8.48 -6.38 1.88
CA LEU A 37 -9.79 -6.03 2.43
C LEU A 37 -10.89 -6.12 1.36
N ALA A 38 -10.62 -5.66 0.14
CA ALA A 38 -11.57 -5.74 -0.96
C ALA A 38 -11.80 -7.18 -1.44
N ARG A 39 -10.77 -8.03 -1.45
CA ARG A 39 -10.89 -9.45 -1.86
C ARG A 39 -11.55 -10.32 -0.82
N LYS A 40 -11.27 -10.08 0.46
CA LYS A 40 -11.80 -10.88 1.58
C LYS A 40 -13.12 -10.35 2.12
N HIS A 41 -13.47 -9.09 1.87
CA HIS A 41 -14.71 -8.50 2.33
C HIS A 41 -14.89 -8.72 3.85
N THR A 42 -15.92 -9.47 4.25
CA THR A 42 -16.24 -9.84 5.65
C THR A 42 -15.32 -10.91 6.22
N GLU A 43 -14.71 -11.74 5.38
CA GLU A 43 -13.80 -12.83 5.77
C GLU A 43 -12.36 -12.35 6.02
N SER A 44 -12.13 -11.04 6.06
CA SER A 44 -10.77 -10.49 6.20
C SER A 44 -10.13 -10.78 7.55
N GLY A 45 -10.94 -11.02 8.59
CA GLY A 45 -10.49 -11.18 9.98
C GLY A 45 -9.93 -9.89 10.60
N LEU A 46 -9.99 -8.77 9.87
CA LEU A 46 -9.52 -7.46 10.32
C LEU A 46 -10.71 -6.64 10.83
N VAL A 47 -10.48 -5.87 11.88
CA VAL A 47 -11.52 -5.02 12.48
C VAL A 47 -11.63 -3.64 11.83
N ALA A 48 -10.53 -3.15 11.25
CA ALA A 48 -10.42 -1.86 10.57
C ALA A 48 -9.14 -1.82 9.72
N GLY A 49 -9.01 -0.81 8.85
CA GLY A 49 -7.79 -0.53 8.07
C GLY A 49 -7.37 0.93 8.19
N ILE A 50 -6.05 1.18 8.25
CA ILE A 50 -5.50 2.51 8.09
C ILE A 50 -4.42 2.49 7.02
N THR A 51 -4.42 3.50 6.16
CA THR A 51 -3.46 3.63 5.08
C THR A 51 -2.95 5.06 4.94
N ILE A 52 -1.67 5.20 4.63
CA ILE A 52 -1.01 6.49 4.48
C ILE A 52 -0.34 6.52 3.10
N SER A 53 -0.57 7.62 2.38
CA SER A 53 -0.02 7.94 1.06
C SER A 53 -0.15 6.81 0.05
N VAL A 54 -1.39 6.32 -0.05
CA VAL A 54 -1.73 5.23 -0.97
C VAL A 54 -1.64 5.73 -2.41
N PRO A 55 -0.87 5.07 -3.28
CA PRO A 55 -1.02 5.25 -4.71
C PRO A 55 -2.33 4.57 -5.16
N TRP A 56 -3.35 5.39 -5.41
CA TRP A 56 -4.71 4.94 -5.72
C TRP A 56 -4.87 4.34 -7.12
N ASP A 57 -4.03 4.80 -8.04
CA ASP A 57 -3.97 4.38 -9.44
C ASP A 57 -2.49 4.24 -9.83
N ALA A 58 -2.03 2.99 -9.94
CA ALA A 58 -0.63 2.69 -10.21
C ALA A 58 -0.17 3.23 -11.58
N HIS A 59 -1.08 3.34 -12.55
CA HIS A 59 -0.76 3.90 -13.85
C HIS A 59 -0.49 5.41 -13.75
N LYS A 60 -1.41 6.17 -13.12
CA LYS A 60 -1.22 7.61 -12.88
C LYS A 60 -0.01 7.90 -11.99
N SER A 61 0.23 7.07 -10.97
CA SER A 61 1.43 7.15 -10.13
C SER A 61 2.69 6.97 -10.98
N SER A 62 2.69 6.00 -11.89
CA SER A 62 3.81 5.80 -12.80
C SER A 62 4.00 6.99 -13.76
N ASP A 63 2.92 7.59 -14.29
CA ASP A 63 3.02 8.79 -15.13
C ASP A 63 3.63 9.96 -14.36
N SER A 64 3.14 10.23 -13.15
CA SER A 64 3.66 11.28 -12.26
C SER A 64 5.16 11.09 -11.96
N MET A 65 5.59 9.86 -11.71
CA MET A 65 7.00 9.55 -11.46
C MET A 65 7.89 9.68 -12.71
N GLU A 66 7.32 9.71 -13.91
CA GLU A 66 8.06 9.86 -15.16
C GLU A 66 8.15 11.33 -15.62
N GLU A 67 7.50 12.26 -14.92
CA GLU A 67 7.72 13.69 -15.10
C GLU A 67 9.19 14.07 -14.87
N PRO A 68 9.79 15.03 -15.60
CA PRO A 68 11.23 15.22 -15.64
C PRO A 68 11.92 15.38 -14.26
N LEU A 69 11.30 16.13 -13.34
CA LEU A 69 11.84 16.35 -12.00
C LEU A 69 11.69 15.11 -11.12
N ASN A 70 10.50 14.50 -11.09
CA ASN A 70 10.23 13.28 -10.33
C ASN A 70 11.06 12.10 -10.85
N TRP A 71 11.28 12.04 -12.16
CA TRP A 71 12.12 11.06 -12.80
C TRP A 71 13.56 11.15 -12.31
N LEU A 72 14.10 12.38 -12.29
CA LEU A 72 15.47 12.65 -11.89
C LEU A 72 15.72 12.37 -10.40
N LEU A 73 14.78 12.80 -9.55
CA LEU A 73 14.87 12.72 -8.09
C LEU A 73 14.53 11.33 -7.55
N PHE A 74 13.43 10.73 -8.01
CA PHE A 74 12.87 9.51 -7.42
C PHE A 74 12.97 8.30 -8.34
N ASN A 75 12.38 8.36 -9.53
CA ASN A 75 12.21 7.19 -10.41
C ASN A 75 13.56 6.52 -10.72
N ARG A 76 14.55 7.32 -11.11
CA ARG A 76 15.90 6.85 -11.42
C ARG A 76 16.60 6.24 -10.19
N HIS A 77 16.36 6.79 -9.00
CA HIS A 77 16.94 6.26 -7.76
C HIS A 77 16.29 4.91 -7.40
N ILE A 78 14.97 4.84 -7.41
CA ILE A 78 14.20 3.63 -7.10
C ILE A 78 14.51 2.52 -8.10
N THR A 79 14.58 2.84 -9.40
CA THR A 79 14.97 1.87 -10.43
C THR A 79 16.33 1.26 -10.15
N ARG A 80 17.31 2.05 -9.68
CA ARG A 80 18.62 1.52 -9.25
C ARG A 80 18.53 0.65 -8.00
N CYS A 81 17.66 0.98 -7.05
CA CYS A 81 17.41 0.12 -5.90
C CYS A 81 16.79 -1.22 -6.32
N LEU A 82 15.84 -1.20 -7.24
CA LEU A 82 15.24 -2.41 -7.83
C LEU A 82 16.30 -3.26 -8.58
N HIS A 83 17.20 -2.62 -9.33
CA HIS A 83 18.33 -3.32 -9.97
C HIS A 83 19.22 -4.00 -8.93
N ARG A 84 19.55 -3.32 -7.82
CA ARG A 84 20.34 -3.90 -6.73
C ARG A 84 19.63 -5.10 -6.10
N ALA A 85 18.32 -4.99 -5.87
CA ALA A 85 17.51 -6.07 -5.31
C ALA A 85 17.51 -7.32 -6.21
N VAL A 86 17.31 -7.14 -7.52
CA VAL A 86 17.38 -8.23 -8.51
C VAL A 86 18.79 -8.81 -8.59
N THR A 87 19.81 -7.96 -8.64
CA THR A 87 21.22 -8.40 -8.73
C THR A 87 21.62 -9.22 -7.50
N ARG A 88 21.19 -8.82 -6.29
CA ARG A 88 21.44 -9.56 -5.04
C ARG A 88 20.89 -10.99 -5.09
N HIS A 89 19.78 -11.20 -5.79
CA HIS A 89 19.10 -12.49 -5.89
C HIS A 89 19.23 -13.16 -7.27
N ARG A 90 20.19 -12.71 -8.08
CA ARG A 90 20.36 -13.11 -9.49
C ARG A 90 20.32 -14.61 -9.73
N LYS A 91 21.06 -15.40 -8.93
CA LYS A 91 21.13 -16.88 -9.05
C LYS A 91 19.77 -17.58 -8.98
N ILE A 92 18.81 -16.99 -8.27
CA ILE A 92 17.46 -17.52 -8.12
C ILE A 92 16.58 -16.99 -9.26
N LEU A 93 16.70 -15.69 -9.55
CA LEU A 93 15.84 -14.99 -10.49
C LEU A 93 16.13 -15.31 -11.96
N GLU A 94 17.38 -15.66 -12.32
CA GLU A 94 17.74 -16.10 -13.68
C GLU A 94 16.97 -17.35 -14.14
N LYS A 95 16.39 -18.11 -13.21
CA LYS A 95 15.57 -19.29 -13.54
C LYS A 95 14.16 -18.94 -13.99
N VAL A 96 13.71 -17.72 -13.72
CA VAL A 96 12.32 -17.28 -13.95
C VAL A 96 12.24 -16.09 -14.91
N VAL A 97 13.28 -15.26 -15.00
CA VAL A 97 13.31 -14.07 -15.89
C VAL A 97 14.71 -13.86 -16.47
N ASP A 98 14.77 -13.20 -17.62
CA ASP A 98 16.02 -12.67 -18.16
C ASP A 98 16.49 -11.45 -17.34
N VAL A 99 17.37 -11.70 -16.38
CA VAL A 99 17.89 -10.67 -15.48
C VAL A 99 18.65 -9.57 -16.23
N ASP A 100 19.39 -9.90 -17.30
CA ASP A 100 20.17 -8.90 -18.03
C ASP A 100 19.24 -7.98 -18.85
N TYR A 101 18.10 -8.48 -19.31
CA TYR A 101 17.04 -7.65 -19.90
C TYR A 101 16.35 -6.74 -18.87
N VAL A 102 16.06 -7.27 -17.68
CA VAL A 102 15.48 -6.50 -16.56
C VAL A 102 16.40 -5.35 -16.15
N LEU A 103 17.71 -5.60 -16.02
CA LEU A 103 18.69 -4.59 -15.60
C LEU A 103 18.92 -3.47 -16.62
N LYS A 104 18.35 -3.57 -17.83
CA LYS A 104 18.32 -2.48 -18.81
C LYS A 104 17.19 -1.48 -18.57
N ALA A 105 16.32 -1.70 -17.58
CA ALA A 105 15.22 -0.80 -17.29
C ALA A 105 15.73 0.58 -16.85
N ARG A 106 15.12 1.65 -17.37
CA ARG A 106 15.46 3.03 -17.03
C ARG A 106 14.41 3.72 -16.16
N THR A 107 13.21 3.15 -16.10
CA THR A 107 12.12 3.63 -15.26
C THR A 107 11.52 2.48 -14.45
N ILE A 108 10.78 2.83 -13.40
CA ILE A 108 10.00 1.86 -12.60
C ILE A 108 9.01 1.11 -13.50
N ARG A 109 8.38 1.79 -14.47
CA ARG A 109 7.47 1.17 -15.45
C ARG A 109 8.17 0.14 -16.31
N GLU A 110 9.34 0.46 -16.84
CA GLU A 110 10.14 -0.50 -17.61
C GLU A 110 10.56 -1.68 -16.75
N PHE A 111 10.90 -1.45 -15.49
CA PHE A 111 11.21 -2.54 -14.56
C PHE A 111 9.98 -3.40 -14.30
N ASP A 112 8.82 -2.79 -14.08
CA ASP A 112 7.57 -3.51 -13.86
C ASP A 112 7.15 -4.34 -15.08
N GLU A 113 7.32 -3.81 -16.30
CA GLU A 113 7.05 -4.52 -17.55
C GLU A 113 7.99 -5.71 -17.77
N ARG A 114 9.27 -5.57 -17.41
CA ARG A 114 10.28 -6.61 -17.68
C ARG A 114 10.44 -7.63 -16.57
N TYR A 115 10.01 -7.29 -15.34
CA TYR A 115 10.19 -8.14 -14.16
C TYR A 115 8.87 -8.42 -13.47
N THR A 116 8.19 -7.39 -12.99
CA THR A 116 7.04 -7.54 -12.09
C THR A 116 5.87 -8.26 -12.77
N SER A 117 5.45 -7.80 -13.94
CA SER A 117 4.35 -8.41 -14.69
C SER A 117 4.62 -9.90 -14.93
N LEU A 118 5.83 -10.26 -15.35
CA LEU A 118 6.24 -11.64 -15.63
C LEU A 118 6.22 -12.52 -14.37
N ILE A 119 6.82 -12.04 -13.27
CA ILE A 119 6.88 -12.80 -12.00
C ILE A 119 5.48 -13.07 -11.44
N PHE A 120 4.56 -12.12 -11.60
CA PHE A 120 3.18 -12.27 -11.13
C PHE A 120 2.22 -12.83 -12.20
N GLY A 121 2.72 -13.22 -13.38
CA GLY A 121 1.93 -13.87 -14.43
C GLY A 121 0.94 -12.96 -15.17
N TYR A 122 1.19 -11.66 -15.21
CA TYR A 122 0.43 -10.71 -16.02
C TYR A 122 0.94 -10.65 -17.47
N ASN A 123 0.02 -10.42 -18.41
CA ASN A 123 0.35 -10.27 -19.83
C ASN A 123 1.05 -8.94 -20.15
N SER A 124 0.82 -7.91 -19.32
CA SER A 124 1.39 -6.57 -19.49
C SER A 124 1.50 -5.85 -18.15
N CYS A 125 2.37 -4.83 -18.07
CA CYS A 125 2.44 -3.92 -16.92
C CYS A 125 1.11 -3.19 -16.68
N MET A 126 0.37 -2.87 -17.74
CA MET A 126 -0.94 -2.23 -17.64
C MET A 126 -1.99 -3.13 -16.97
N ASP A 127 -1.96 -4.43 -17.24
CA ASP A 127 -2.82 -5.39 -16.55
C ASP A 127 -2.45 -5.50 -15.08
N TYR A 128 -1.15 -5.53 -14.78
CA TYR A 128 -0.64 -5.47 -13.41
C TYR A 128 -1.10 -4.19 -12.70
N TYR A 129 -0.96 -3.01 -13.31
CA TYR A 129 -1.38 -1.74 -12.71
C TYR A 129 -2.89 -1.68 -12.48
N ARG A 130 -3.69 -2.20 -13.42
CA ARG A 130 -5.14 -2.29 -13.24
C ARG A 130 -5.53 -3.18 -12.07
N ASP A 131 -4.87 -4.33 -11.87
CA ASP A 131 -5.13 -5.17 -10.70
C ASP A 131 -4.52 -4.59 -9.41
N ALA A 132 -3.35 -3.98 -9.45
CA ALA A 132 -2.73 -3.42 -8.25
C ALA A 132 -3.51 -2.21 -7.69
N SER A 133 -4.16 -1.42 -8.56
CA SER A 133 -4.82 -0.17 -8.18
C SER A 133 -6.05 -0.40 -7.29
N PRO A 134 -6.05 0.11 -6.04
CA PRO A 134 -7.14 -0.15 -5.10
C PRO A 134 -8.37 0.75 -5.30
N GLY A 135 -8.25 1.89 -6.01
CA GLY A 135 -9.29 2.92 -6.03
C GLY A 135 -10.68 2.42 -6.46
N LYS A 136 -10.76 1.54 -7.45
CA LYS A 136 -12.04 0.97 -7.94
C LYS A 136 -12.54 -0.22 -7.12
N LYS A 137 -11.73 -0.73 -6.20
CA LYS A 137 -12.00 -1.93 -5.39
C LYS A 137 -12.50 -1.59 -3.98
N LEU A 138 -12.41 -0.32 -3.58
CA LEU A 138 -12.91 0.17 -2.30
C LEU A 138 -14.37 -0.22 -2.00
N PRO A 139 -15.31 -0.23 -2.97
CA PRO A 139 -16.69 -0.64 -2.68
C PRO A 139 -16.86 -2.09 -2.20
N SER A 140 -15.86 -2.95 -2.43
CA SER A 140 -15.85 -4.33 -1.93
C SER A 140 -15.29 -4.47 -0.50
N THR A 141 -14.98 -3.37 0.18
CA THR A 141 -14.49 -3.40 1.55
C THR A 141 -15.65 -3.37 2.54
N ALA A 142 -15.54 -4.12 3.63
CA ALA A 142 -16.62 -4.30 4.61
C ALA A 142 -16.28 -3.77 6.01
N VAL A 143 -15.08 -3.24 6.21
CA VAL A 143 -14.58 -2.76 7.50
C VAL A 143 -14.37 -1.25 7.45
N PRO A 144 -14.30 -0.55 8.59
CA PRO A 144 -13.94 0.85 8.64
C PRO A 144 -12.51 1.06 8.12
N ILE A 145 -12.32 2.00 7.19
CA ILE A 145 -11.02 2.31 6.60
C ILE A 145 -10.76 3.81 6.67
N LEU A 146 -9.59 4.19 7.19
CA LEU A 146 -9.08 5.56 7.17
C LEU A 146 -7.88 5.66 6.21
N CYS A 147 -7.98 6.59 5.27
CA CYS A 147 -6.92 6.85 4.30
C CYS A 147 -6.41 8.29 4.44
N LEU A 148 -5.10 8.47 4.59
CA LEU A 148 -4.44 9.77 4.61
C LEU A 148 -3.59 9.94 3.36
N ASN A 149 -3.78 11.02 2.60
CA ASN A 149 -2.95 11.35 1.43
C ASN A 149 -2.63 12.85 1.40
N ALA A 150 -1.46 13.21 0.85
CA ALA A 150 -1.07 14.59 0.60
C ALA A 150 -1.17 14.92 -0.89
N ALA A 151 -1.65 16.12 -1.23
CA ALA A 151 -1.80 16.56 -2.62
C ALA A 151 -0.45 16.82 -3.31
N ASP A 152 0.61 17.06 -2.55
CA ASP A 152 1.99 17.26 -3.02
C ASP A 152 2.82 15.97 -3.09
N ASP A 153 2.20 14.79 -2.94
CA ASP A 153 2.87 13.50 -3.04
C ASP A 153 3.18 13.10 -4.51
N PRO A 154 4.46 13.01 -4.92
CA PRO A 154 4.81 12.62 -6.30
C PRO A 154 4.46 11.16 -6.63
N PHE A 155 4.29 10.29 -5.63
CA PHE A 155 3.93 8.89 -5.81
C PHE A 155 2.41 8.66 -5.91
N SER A 156 1.61 9.61 -5.44
CA SER A 156 0.16 9.52 -5.47
C SER A 156 -0.42 10.87 -5.92
N PRO A 157 -0.40 11.16 -7.24
CA PRO A 157 -0.84 12.45 -7.75
C PRO A 157 -2.30 12.73 -7.41
N GLN A 158 -2.65 13.99 -7.15
CA GLN A 158 -4.00 14.40 -6.77
C GLN A 158 -5.09 13.94 -7.74
N THR A 159 -4.78 13.87 -9.04
CA THR A 159 -5.69 13.40 -10.09
C THR A 159 -6.05 11.91 -9.99
N ALA A 160 -5.35 11.14 -9.15
CA ALA A 160 -5.61 9.72 -8.89
C ALA A 160 -6.54 9.48 -7.70
N PHE A 161 -6.83 10.48 -6.87
CA PHE A 161 -7.63 10.29 -5.66
C PHE A 161 -9.06 9.84 -5.98
N PRO A 162 -9.58 8.78 -5.34
CA PRO A 162 -10.91 8.23 -5.62
C PRO A 162 -12.01 8.98 -4.84
N VAL A 163 -11.98 10.32 -4.88
CA VAL A 163 -12.86 11.17 -4.05
C VAL A 163 -14.34 10.85 -4.28
N SER A 164 -14.76 10.72 -5.54
CA SER A 164 -16.16 10.39 -5.86
C SER A 164 -16.57 9.00 -5.38
N VAL A 165 -15.67 8.02 -5.44
CA VAL A 165 -15.95 6.67 -4.94
C VAL A 165 -16.08 6.68 -3.42
N VAL A 166 -15.16 7.35 -2.71
CA VAL A 166 -15.17 7.40 -1.25
C VAL A 166 -16.40 8.15 -0.70
N GLN A 167 -16.88 9.19 -1.40
CA GLN A 167 -18.06 9.94 -0.99
C GLN A 167 -19.33 9.08 -0.86
N ASP A 168 -19.42 8.00 -1.64
CA ASP A 168 -20.56 7.09 -1.63
C ASP A 168 -20.39 5.92 -0.63
N LEU A 169 -19.24 5.81 0.03
CA LEU A 169 -18.92 4.69 0.92
C LEU A 169 -19.04 5.10 2.40
N PRO A 170 -19.93 4.47 3.18
CA PRO A 170 -20.11 4.83 4.59
C PRO A 170 -18.94 4.37 5.46
N ASN A 171 -18.18 3.36 5.02
CA ASN A 171 -17.12 2.72 5.78
C ASN A 171 -15.71 3.20 5.43
N VAL A 172 -15.56 4.19 4.54
CA VAL A 172 -14.24 4.70 4.11
C VAL A 172 -14.16 6.21 4.30
N ALA A 173 -13.12 6.67 4.99
CA ALA A 173 -12.80 8.08 5.15
C ALA A 173 -11.48 8.41 4.44
N LEU A 174 -11.50 9.43 3.57
CA LEU A 174 -10.31 9.93 2.89
C LEU A 174 -9.95 11.34 3.42
N VAL A 175 -8.83 11.42 4.13
CA VAL A 175 -8.23 12.66 4.63
C VAL A 175 -7.20 13.13 3.62
N LEU A 176 -7.44 14.32 3.05
CA LEU A 176 -6.53 14.95 2.11
C LEU A 176 -5.89 16.19 2.75
N THR A 177 -4.57 16.25 2.74
CA THR A 177 -3.81 17.44 3.15
C THR A 177 -3.23 18.13 1.92
N SER A 178 -3.05 19.45 1.97
CA SER A 178 -2.37 20.18 0.89
C SER A 178 -0.88 19.83 0.82
N HIS A 179 -0.27 19.54 1.96
CA HIS A 179 1.14 19.22 2.10
C HIS A 179 1.36 18.03 3.03
N GLY A 180 2.46 17.33 2.81
CA GLY A 180 2.87 16.17 3.59
C GLY A 180 3.82 15.25 2.82
N GLY A 181 3.94 15.43 1.50
CA GLY A 181 4.70 14.54 0.62
C GLY A 181 4.26 13.09 0.79
N HIS A 182 5.17 12.15 0.50
CA HIS A 182 4.83 10.73 0.60
C HIS A 182 4.70 10.23 2.05
N ILE A 183 5.50 10.72 3.00
CA ILE A 183 5.48 10.23 4.40
C ILE A 183 5.84 11.33 5.42
N ALA A 184 5.88 12.59 5.00
CA ALA A 184 6.42 13.71 5.76
C ALA A 184 5.30 14.65 6.26
N PHE A 185 4.28 14.09 6.90
CA PHE A 185 3.15 14.83 7.50
C PHE A 185 3.56 15.55 8.80
N LEU A 186 4.60 16.37 8.74
CA LEU A 186 5.19 17.07 9.87
C LEU A 186 4.30 18.22 10.35
N GLN A 187 4.41 18.57 11.63
CA GLN A 187 3.65 19.66 12.24
C GLN A 187 4.54 20.64 13.00
N GLY A 188 4.06 21.89 13.06
CA GLY A 188 4.73 22.98 13.74
C GLY A 188 5.87 23.59 12.91
N PHE A 189 6.37 24.73 13.39
CA PHE A 189 7.51 25.42 12.78
C PHE A 189 8.83 24.68 13.02
N PHE A 190 8.91 23.92 14.12
CA PHE A 190 10.01 23.03 14.46
C PHE A 190 9.45 21.60 14.66
N PRO A 191 9.63 20.70 13.68
CA PRO A 191 9.04 19.36 13.71
C PRO A 191 9.86 18.42 14.60
N LEU A 192 9.88 18.70 15.90
CA LEU A 192 10.57 17.91 16.92
C LEU A 192 9.60 17.02 17.73
N GLY A 193 8.29 17.16 17.50
CA GLY A 193 7.24 16.44 18.19
C GLY A 193 6.50 15.44 17.28
N GLU A 194 5.36 14.96 17.79
CA GLU A 194 4.48 14.04 17.08
C GLU A 194 4.00 14.62 15.73
N SER A 195 4.16 13.84 14.67
CA SER A 195 3.67 14.18 13.34
C SER A 195 2.14 14.06 13.25
N TYR A 196 1.54 14.71 12.25
CA TYR A 196 0.09 14.60 12.02
C TYR A 196 -0.34 13.15 11.77
N MET A 197 0.49 12.41 11.03
CA MET A 197 0.27 11.01 10.71
C MET A 197 0.24 10.13 11.96
N GLU A 198 1.20 10.32 12.88
CA GLU A 198 1.26 9.56 14.14
C GLU A 198 0.05 9.85 15.03
N ARG A 199 -0.31 11.13 15.18
CA ARG A 199 -1.49 11.50 15.95
C ARG A 199 -2.76 10.92 15.36
N LEU A 200 -2.94 11.03 14.04
CA LEU A 200 -4.09 10.50 13.33
C LEU A 200 -4.18 8.98 13.49
N PHE A 201 -3.05 8.28 13.38
CA PHE A 201 -2.96 6.85 13.62
C PHE A 201 -3.40 6.50 15.05
N GLY A 202 -2.86 7.19 16.06
CA GLY A 202 -3.23 6.96 17.46
C GLY A 202 -4.72 7.19 17.73
N GLN A 203 -5.27 8.29 17.21
CA GLN A 203 -6.70 8.61 17.33
C GLN A 203 -7.58 7.56 16.67
N PHE A 204 -7.23 7.10 15.47
CA PHE A 204 -8.00 6.08 14.76
C PHE A 204 -7.95 4.74 15.48
N VAL A 205 -6.77 4.29 15.90
CA VAL A 205 -6.62 3.04 16.66
C VAL A 205 -7.41 3.09 17.95
N HIS A 206 -7.32 4.19 18.70
CA HIS A 206 -8.12 4.40 19.91
C HIS A 206 -9.63 4.31 19.61
N ALA A 207 -10.11 4.98 18.56
CA ALA A 207 -11.52 4.93 18.16
C ALA A 207 -12.00 3.53 17.76
N VAL A 208 -11.15 2.75 17.06
CA VAL A 208 -11.49 1.37 16.65
C VAL A 208 -11.76 0.47 17.86
N PHE A 209 -10.98 0.60 18.94
CA PHE A 209 -11.10 -0.26 20.11
C PHE A 209 -12.05 0.26 21.19
N GLU A 210 -12.07 1.58 21.45
CA GLU A 210 -12.90 2.16 22.52
C GLU A 210 -14.32 2.53 22.04
N HIS A 211 -14.50 2.77 20.74
CA HIS A 211 -15.78 3.23 20.14
C HIS A 211 -16.29 2.29 19.05
N GLN A 212 -16.02 0.99 19.18
CA GLN A 212 -16.29 0.00 18.13
C GLN A 212 -17.76 -0.01 17.64
N GLU A 213 -18.73 0.10 18.56
CA GLU A 213 -20.16 0.08 18.21
C GLU A 213 -20.65 1.38 17.57
N GLU A 214 -20.04 2.52 17.90
CA GLU A 214 -20.31 3.79 17.23
C GLU A 214 -19.74 3.77 15.81
N MET A 215 -18.51 3.26 15.66
CA MET A 215 -17.85 3.06 14.37
C MET A 215 -18.64 2.14 13.43
N LYS A 216 -19.07 0.97 13.90
CA LYS A 216 -19.88 0.04 13.10
C LYS A 216 -21.19 0.68 12.64
N ARG A 217 -21.88 1.38 13.55
CA ARG A 217 -23.12 2.10 13.22
C ARG A 217 -22.90 3.20 12.18
N ALA A 218 -21.86 4.02 12.35
CA ALA A 218 -21.51 5.07 11.39
C ALA A 218 -21.17 4.48 10.01
N CYS A 219 -20.49 3.33 9.99
CA CYS A 219 -20.11 2.63 8.76
C CYS A 219 -21.24 1.80 8.14
N GLY A 220 -22.43 1.73 8.76
CA GLY A 220 -23.54 0.90 8.29
C GLY A 220 -23.26 -0.61 8.33
N ILE A 221 -22.28 -1.05 9.12
CA ILE A 221 -21.88 -2.46 9.24
C ILE A 221 -22.85 -3.16 10.20
N LYS A 222 -23.63 -4.13 9.69
CA LYS A 222 -24.59 -4.90 10.49
C LYS A 222 -23.87 -5.97 11.32
N GLU A 223 -24.30 -6.18 12.58
CA GLU A 223 -23.68 -7.12 13.53
C GLU A 223 -23.69 -8.60 13.08
N GLU A 224 -24.52 -8.98 12.11
CA GLU A 224 -24.71 -10.37 11.69
C GLU A 224 -23.54 -10.99 10.90
N GLN A 225 -22.52 -10.20 10.51
CA GLN A 225 -21.49 -10.65 9.56
C GLN A 225 -20.21 -11.25 10.17
N MET A 226 -20.16 -11.50 11.49
CA MET A 226 -18.94 -12.01 12.16
C MET A 226 -19.19 -13.19 13.11
N LYS A 227 -20.35 -13.84 13.01
CA LYS A 227 -20.62 -15.12 13.65
C LYS A 227 -20.78 -16.18 12.57
N ASP A 228 -19.68 -16.86 12.24
CA ASP A 228 -19.60 -18.30 11.98
C ASP A 228 -18.13 -18.71 11.81
#